data_AF-A0A0S2M327-F1
#
_entry.id   AF-A0A0S2M327-F1
#
_cell.length_a   1.000
_cell.length_b   1.000
_cell.length_c   1.000
_cell.angle_alpha   90.00
_cell.angle_beta   90.00
_cell.angle_gamma   90.00
#
_symmetry.space_group_name_H-M   'P 1'
#
loop_
_entity.id
_entity.type
_entity.pdbx_description
1 polymer ?
#
loop_
_entity_poly.entity_id
_entity_poly.type
_entity_poly.pdbx_seq_one_letter_code
_entity_poly.pdbx_strand_id
1 'polypeptide(L)'
;MKLIIFRGGGFAGMVARTELDAKSLPRDDAKTFASEIARANLRDEPPPVPEKSWPDAQHYELCLEESGPTLNVRYSEESLPEDVRLLMAWVDGRPERVESIGP
;
A
#
# COMPACT_ATOMS: atom_id res chain seq x y z
N MET A 1 -4.60 12.06 -6.01
CA MET A 1 -4.66 10.63 -5.69
C MET A 1 -3.36 10.29 -5.01
N LYS A 2 -3.41 9.83 -3.77
CA LYS A 2 -2.21 9.57 -2.97
C LYS A 2 -2.35 8.18 -2.35
N LEU A 3 -1.29 7.38 -2.42
CA LEU A 3 -1.21 6.09 -1.78
C LEU A 3 -0.17 6.14 -0.67
N ILE A 4 -0.53 5.62 0.49
CA ILE A 4 0.34 5.47 1.64
C ILE A 4 0.36 3.99 1.99
N ILE A 5 1.54 3.40 2.04
CA ILE A 5 1.76 1.99 2.34
C ILE A 5 2.52 1.93 3.64
N PHE A 6 1.95 1.30 4.66
CA PHE A 6 2.61 0.96 5.90
C PHE A 6 2.95 -0.52 5.87
N ARG A 7 4.21 -0.85 6.14
CA ARG A 7 4.70 -2.22 6.28
C ARG A 7 5.20 -2.35 7.71
N GLY A 8 4.44 -3.07 8.53
CA GLY A 8 4.76 -3.34 9.92
C GLY A 8 4.97 -4.83 10.11
N GLY A 9 6.11 -5.25 10.62
CA GLY A 9 6.39 -6.68 10.82
C GLY A 9 7.86 -6.94 11.05
N GLY A 10 8.17 -7.73 12.10
CA GLY A 10 9.54 -8.07 12.46
C GLY A 10 10.24 -7.07 13.39
N PHE A 11 11.21 -7.61 14.15
CA PHE A 11 12.04 -7.03 15.22
C PHE A 11 11.83 -5.54 15.57
N ALA A 12 11.39 -5.31 16.83
CA ALA A 12 11.28 -4.02 17.52
C ALA A 12 10.09 -3.10 17.16
N GLY A 13 9.12 -3.57 16.37
CA GLY A 13 7.89 -2.80 16.11
C GLY A 13 8.05 -1.70 15.04
N MET A 14 9.12 -1.77 14.25
CA MET A 14 9.37 -0.78 13.20
C MET A 14 8.30 -0.85 12.10
N VAL A 15 7.81 0.32 11.69
CA VAL A 15 6.88 0.48 10.58
C VAL A 15 7.55 1.29 9.48
N ALA A 16 7.72 0.68 8.32
CA ALA A 16 8.13 1.39 7.11
C ALA A 16 6.89 2.01 6.46
N ARG A 17 6.93 3.33 6.27
CA ARG A 17 5.89 4.11 5.59
C ARG A 17 6.42 4.56 4.24
N THR A 18 5.74 4.17 3.17
CA THR A 18 6.02 4.62 1.81
C THR A 18 4.84 5.45 1.30
N GLU A 19 5.08 6.68 0.89
CA GLU A 19 4.07 7.58 0.35
C GLU A 19 4.36 7.90 -1.11
N LEU A 20 3.31 7.85 -1.94
CA LEU A 20 3.37 8.26 -3.33
C LEU A 20 2.14 9.12 -3.68
N ASP A 21 2.39 10.35 -4.13
CA ASP A 21 1.33 11.26 -4.59
C ASP A 21 1.37 11.38 -6.11
N ALA A 22 0.23 11.18 -6.75
CA ALA A 22 0.06 11.36 -8.20
C ALA A 22 0.40 12.78 -8.68
N LYS A 23 0.34 13.79 -7.81
CA LYS A 23 0.75 15.17 -8.11
C LYS A 23 2.26 15.33 -8.23
N SER A 24 3.02 14.46 -7.56
CA SER A 24 4.48 14.42 -7.63
C SER A 24 4.98 13.62 -8.84
N LEU A 25 4.09 12.83 -9.47
CA LEU A 25 4.42 12.01 -10.63
C LEU A 25 4.30 12.80 -11.95
N PRO A 26 5.12 12.47 -12.97
CA PRO A 26 4.89 12.87 -14.35
C PRO A 26 3.49 12.47 -14.84
N ARG A 27 2.93 13.23 -15.80
CA ARG A 27 1.56 13.01 -16.28
C ARG A 27 1.31 11.61 -16.86
N ASP A 28 2.33 11.00 -17.46
CA ASP A 28 2.24 9.64 -18.00
C ASP A 28 2.24 8.61 -16.87
N ASP A 29 3.13 8.77 -15.90
CA ASP A 29 3.22 7.92 -14.71
C ASP A 29 2.01 8.04 -13.80
N ALA A 30 1.40 9.21 -13.70
CA ALA A 30 0.16 9.41 -12.96
C ALA A 30 -1.02 8.64 -13.57
N LYS A 31 -1.04 8.45 -14.90
CA LYS A 31 -2.03 7.58 -15.56
C LYS A 31 -1.75 6.12 -15.26
N THR A 32 -0.49 5.70 -15.37
CA THR A 32 -0.08 4.33 -15.03
C THR A 32 -0.41 4.02 -13.57
N PHE A 33 -0.16 4.95 -12.65
CA PHE A 33 -0.53 4.83 -11.24
C PHE A 33 -2.04 4.60 -11.05
N ALA A 34 -2.87 5.35 -11.77
CA ALA A 34 -4.32 5.12 -11.76
C ALA A 34 -4.70 3.74 -12.29
N SER A 35 -4.02 3.26 -13.34
CA SER A 35 -4.23 1.90 -13.87
C SER A 35 -3.79 0.81 -12.89
N GLU A 36 -2.66 0.96 -12.21
CA GLU A 36 -2.18 0.00 -11.19
C GLU A 36 -3.13 -0.08 -10.00
N ILE A 37 -3.65 1.07 -9.53
CA ILE A 37 -4.65 1.11 -8.46
C ILE A 37 -5.96 0.45 -8.90
N ALA A 38 -6.43 0.71 -10.12
CA ALA A 38 -7.62 0.07 -10.66
C ALA A 38 -7.43 -1.46 -10.81
N ARG A 39 -6.23 -1.89 -11.19
CA ARG A 39 -5.86 -3.31 -11.29
C ARG A 39 -5.83 -4.00 -9.93
N ALA A 40 -5.28 -3.34 -8.91
CA ALA A 40 -5.22 -3.86 -7.55
C ALA A 40 -6.61 -3.99 -6.90
N ASN A 41 -7.65 -3.38 -7.49
CA ASN A 41 -9.05 -3.52 -7.12
C ASN A 41 -9.35 -3.38 -5.61
N LEU A 42 -8.60 -2.49 -4.94
CA LEU A 42 -8.63 -2.33 -3.48
C LEU A 42 -10.03 -2.06 -2.90
N ARG A 43 -10.97 -1.56 -3.70
CA ARG A 43 -12.35 -1.22 -3.28
C ARG A 43 -13.31 -2.40 -3.24
N ASP A 44 -13.09 -3.41 -4.08
CA ASP A 44 -13.99 -4.56 -4.20
C ASP A 44 -13.51 -5.74 -3.35
N GLU A 45 -12.31 -5.63 -2.78
CA GLU A 45 -11.73 -6.70 -1.98
C GLU A 45 -12.45 -6.81 -0.63
N PRO A 46 -12.97 -8.00 -0.27
CA PRO A 46 -13.56 -8.20 1.03
C PRO A 46 -12.54 -7.90 2.12
N PRO A 47 -12.94 -7.27 3.25
CA PRO A 47 -12.05 -7.06 4.37
C PRO A 47 -11.45 -8.43 4.75
N PRO A 48 -10.11 -8.53 4.89
CA PRO A 48 -9.51 -9.82 5.16
C PRO A 48 -10.07 -10.38 6.45
N VAL A 49 -10.30 -11.69 6.43
CA VAL A 49 -10.69 -12.43 7.61
C VAL A 49 -9.63 -12.18 8.68
N PRO A 50 -9.98 -11.83 9.92
CA PRO A 50 -9.01 -11.59 10.96
C PRO A 50 -8.24 -12.88 11.23
N GLU A 51 -7.06 -13.01 10.62
CA GLU A 51 -6.12 -14.08 10.97
C GLU A 51 -5.56 -13.80 12.36
N LYS A 52 -5.19 -14.87 13.06
CA LYS A 52 -4.60 -14.76 14.40
C LYS A 52 -3.41 -13.82 14.32
N SER A 53 -3.47 -12.73 15.09
CA SER A 53 -2.36 -11.78 15.23
C SER A 53 -1.18 -12.50 15.86
N TRP A 54 -0.28 -13.01 15.03
CA TRP A 54 1.00 -13.51 15.47
C TRP A 54 1.97 -12.33 15.58
N PRO A 55 2.72 -12.20 16.68
CA PRO A 55 3.62 -11.07 16.91
C PRO A 55 4.73 -10.96 15.85
N ASP A 56 5.03 -12.05 15.15
CA ASP A 56 6.03 -12.12 14.08
C ASP A 56 5.44 -11.94 12.68
N ALA A 57 4.12 -11.84 12.54
CA ALA A 57 3.48 -11.71 11.24
C ALA A 57 3.74 -10.33 10.62
N GLN A 58 4.05 -10.32 9.33
CA GLN A 58 4.16 -9.10 8.55
C GLN A 58 2.76 -8.63 8.14
N HIS A 59 2.48 -7.37 8.43
CA HIS A 59 1.23 -6.68 8.16
C HIS A 59 1.50 -5.51 7.22
N TYR A 60 0.59 -5.32 6.29
CA TYR A 60 0.59 -4.25 5.31
C TYR A 60 -0.69 -3.46 5.48
N GLU A 61 -0.60 -2.14 5.59
CA GLU A 61 -1.76 -1.25 5.60
C GLU A 61 -1.63 -0.27 4.44
N LEU A 62 -2.59 -0.28 3.53
CA LEU A 62 -2.61 0.62 2.38
C LEU A 62 -3.75 1.61 2.57
N CYS A 63 -3.40 2.89 2.60
CA CYS A 63 -4.33 4.01 2.63
C CYS A 63 -4.31 4.70 1.26
N LEU A 64 -5.43 4.66 0.54
CA LEU A 64 -5.61 5.31 -0.74
C LEU A 64 -6.55 6.52 -0.58
N GLU A 65 -6.01 7.71 -0.85
CA GLU A 65 -6.72 8.98 -0.89
C GLU A 65 -7.04 9.35 -2.36
N GLU A 66 -8.28 9.10 -2.78
CA GLU A 66 -8.84 9.57 -4.05
C GLU A 66 -9.68 10.83 -3.84
N SER A 67 -10.31 11.36 -4.90
CA SER A 67 -11.26 12.49 -4.80
C SER A 67 -12.55 12.18 -4.01
N GLY A 68 -12.58 11.07 -3.25
CA GLY A 68 -13.71 10.56 -2.48
C GLY A 68 -13.28 10.12 -1.07
N PRO A 69 -14.00 9.17 -0.43
CA PRO A 69 -13.61 8.67 0.88
C PRO A 69 -12.25 7.98 0.83
N THR A 70 -11.40 8.25 1.82
CA THR A 70 -10.14 7.54 2.00
C THR A 70 -10.42 6.05 2.21
N LEU A 71 -9.84 5.23 1.34
CA LEU A 71 -9.89 3.78 1.46
C LEU A 71 -8.73 3.34 2.34
N ASN A 72 -9.01 2.51 3.34
CA ASN A 72 -7.98 1.87 4.15
C ASN A 72 -8.21 0.37 4.10
N VAL A 73 -7.21 -0.36 3.60
CA VAL A 73 -7.20 -1.81 3.53
C VAL A 73 -5.96 -2.32 4.25
N ARG A 74 -6.10 -3.45 4.93
CA ARG A 74 -5.02 -4.09 5.70
C ARG A 74 -4.86 -5.49 5.19
N TYR A 75 -3.64 -5.99 5.07
CA TYR A 75 -3.34 -7.33 4.62
C TYR A 75 -2.27 -7.94 5.53
N SER A 76 -2.33 -9.26 5.73
CA SER A 76 -1.19 -10.05 6.19
C SER A 76 -0.35 -10.47 4.98
N GLU A 77 0.88 -10.93 5.19
CA GLU A 77 1.67 -11.57 4.12
C GLU A 77 0.91 -12.74 3.45
N GLU A 78 0.07 -13.45 4.19
CA GLU A 78 -0.71 -14.58 3.70
C GLU A 78 -1.95 -14.13 2.90
N SER A 79 -2.57 -13.02 3.29
CA SER A 79 -3.79 -12.49 2.66
C SER A 79 -3.52 -11.47 1.55
N LEU A 80 -2.27 -11.11 1.28
CA LEU A 80 -1.90 -10.07 0.32
C LEU A 80 -2.04 -10.60 -1.13
N PRO A 81 -2.96 -10.04 -1.95
CA PRO A 81 -3.11 -10.46 -3.33
C PRO A 81 -1.88 -10.12 -4.17
N GLU A 82 -1.66 -10.89 -5.23
CA GLU A 82 -0.55 -10.66 -6.15
C GLU A 82 -0.63 -9.29 -6.84
N ASP A 83 -1.83 -8.83 -7.23
CA ASP A 83 -1.99 -7.51 -7.85
C ASP A 83 -1.62 -6.37 -6.90
N VAL A 84 -1.89 -6.51 -5.59
CA VAL A 84 -1.48 -5.52 -4.58
C VAL A 84 0.05 -5.56 -4.37
N ARG A 85 0.66 -6.75 -4.39
CA ARG A 85 2.14 -6.89 -4.37
C ARG A 85 2.79 -6.20 -5.56
N LEU A 86 2.23 -6.37 -6.76
CA LEU A 86 2.75 -5.72 -7.97
C LEU A 86 2.63 -4.20 -7.88
N LEU A 87 1.49 -3.68 -7.42
CA LEU A 87 1.31 -2.24 -7.14
C LEU A 87 2.37 -1.75 -6.15
N MET A 88 2.57 -2.45 -5.04
CA MET A 88 3.57 -2.11 -4.03
C MET A 88 4.99 -2.09 -4.60
N ALA A 89 5.36 -3.10 -5.39
CA ALA A 89 6.66 -3.17 -6.04
C ALA A 89 6.86 -2.05 -7.07
N TRP A 90 5.80 -1.70 -7.81
CA TRP A 90 5.82 -0.57 -8.74
C TRP A 90 6.08 0.74 -8.00
N VAL A 91 5.41 0.97 -6.86
CA VAL A 91 5.61 2.15 -6.01
C VAL A 91 7.02 2.19 -5.44
N ASP A 92 7.57 1.07 -4.98
CA ASP A 92 8.95 0.98 -4.48
C ASP A 92 10.00 1.29 -5.55
N GLY A 93 9.70 1.01 -6.82
CA GLY A 93 10.56 1.34 -7.95
C GLY A 93 10.58 2.83 -8.33
N ARG A 94 9.72 3.66 -7.73
CA ARG A 94 9.62 5.09 -8.07
C ARG A 94 10.59 5.95 -7.26
N PRO A 95 11.39 6.83 -7.90
CA PRO A 95 12.22 7.79 -7.18
C PRO A 95 11.41 8.89 -6.48
N GLU A 96 10.17 9.13 -6.91
CA GLU A 96 9.26 10.12 -6.32
C GLU A 96 8.61 9.65 -5.00
N ARG A 97 8.85 8.39 -4.61
CA ARG A 97 8.33 7.84 -3.35
C ARG A 97 9.03 8.50 -2.16
N VAL A 98 8.26 8.78 -1.13
CA VAL A 98 8.80 9.23 0.17
C VAL A 98 8.75 8.05 1.11
N GLU A 99 9.92 7.53 1.48
CA GLU A 99 10.06 6.47 2.48
C GLU A 99 10.40 7.08 3.84
N SER A 100 9.79 6.58 4.90
CA SER A 100 10.06 6.95 6.28
C SER A 100 9.93 5.72 7.17
N ILE A 101 10.91 5.45 8.02
CA ILE A 101 10.89 4.31 8.94
C ILE A 101 10.80 4.85 10.36
N GLY A 102 9.79 4.42 11.11
CA GLY A 102 9.55 4.87 12.49
C GLY A 102 9.31 3.70 13.46
N PRO A 103 9.51 3.93 14.77
CA PRO A 103 9.12 2.99 15.82
C PRO A 103 7.61 3.01 16.10
#